data_AF-A0A3P1XPD4-F1
#
_entry.id   AF-A0A3P1XPD4-F1
#
_cell.length_a   1.000
_cell.length_b   1.000
_cell.length_c   1.000
_cell.angle_alpha   90.00
_cell.angle_beta   90.00
_cell.angle_gamma   90.00
#
_symmetry.space_group_name_H-M   'P 1'
#
loop_
_entity.id
_entity.type
_entity.pdbx_description
1 polymer ?
#
loop_
_entity_poly.entity_id
_entity_poly.type
_entity_poly.pdbx_seq_one_letter_code
_entity_poly.pdbx_strand_id
1 'polypeptide(L)'
;MTEETIKETATEPCDCATLRAKVEELLHNELCAAEAKRLNDHIAHCPDCKDEADVLNRLTVAVKRACGESAPGELRDLIVNKIRNFHSD
;
A
#
# COMPACT_ATOMS: atom_id res chain seq x y z
N MET A 1 -0.64 -0.63 -46.33
CA MET A 1 -2.11 -0.79 -46.53
C MET A 1 -2.49 -1.95 -45.63
N THR A 2 -2.58 -1.63 -44.33
CA THR A 2 -3.86 -1.55 -43.56
C THR A 2 -4.44 -2.96 -43.40
N GLU A 3 -4.73 -3.46 -42.21
CA GLU A 3 -5.33 -2.81 -41.06
C GLU A 3 -4.81 -3.42 -39.75
N GLU A 4 -4.51 -2.53 -38.82
CA GLU A 4 -4.58 -2.77 -37.38
C GLU A 4 -6.00 -3.21 -36.99
N THR A 5 -6.11 -3.80 -35.79
CA THR A 5 -7.34 -4.02 -35.01
C THR A 5 -7.83 -5.46 -34.98
N ILE A 6 -7.31 -6.21 -34.01
CA ILE A 6 -8.18 -6.82 -32.99
C ILE A 6 -7.56 -6.53 -31.62
N LYS A 7 -7.86 -5.34 -31.09
CA LYS A 7 -7.74 -5.05 -29.65
C LYS A 7 -9.15 -5.17 -29.08
N GLU A 8 -9.66 -6.40 -29.02
CA GLU A 8 -11.01 -6.69 -28.57
C GLU A 8 -10.99 -7.07 -27.09
N THR A 9 -11.60 -6.18 -26.31
CA THR A 9 -11.77 -6.17 -24.88
C THR A 9 -12.90 -7.12 -24.45
N ALA A 10 -12.69 -7.98 -23.43
CA ALA A 10 -13.75 -8.40 -22.48
C ALA A 10 -13.29 -9.49 -21.47
N THR A 11 -12.42 -9.09 -20.54
CA THR A 11 -12.33 -9.50 -19.11
C THR A 11 -11.00 -8.93 -18.66
N GLU A 12 -10.95 -7.84 -17.88
CA GLU A 12 -9.70 -7.58 -17.14
C GLU A 12 -9.58 -8.75 -16.14
N PRO A 13 -8.61 -9.66 -16.32
CA PRO A 13 -8.47 -10.77 -15.40
C PRO A 13 -8.04 -10.17 -14.07
N CYS A 14 -8.83 -10.42 -13.02
CA CYS A 14 -8.45 -10.41 -11.59
C CYS A 14 -6.95 -10.05 -11.43
N ASP A 15 -6.64 -8.80 -11.09
CA ASP A 15 -5.23 -8.38 -10.91
C ASP A 15 -4.58 -9.05 -9.68
N CYS A 16 -5.27 -9.98 -9.05
CA CYS A 16 -4.90 -10.90 -7.99
C CYS A 16 -3.48 -11.47 -8.08
N ALA A 17 -2.99 -11.79 -9.28
CA ALA A 17 -1.60 -12.21 -9.45
C ALA A 17 -0.62 -11.04 -9.27
N THR A 18 -0.94 -9.88 -9.84
CA THR A 18 -0.20 -8.63 -9.69
C THR A 18 -0.24 -8.13 -8.25
N LEU A 19 -1.40 -8.16 -7.58
CA LEU A 19 -1.50 -7.80 -6.18
C LEU A 19 -0.63 -8.71 -5.33
N ARG A 20 -0.75 -10.05 -5.44
CA ARG A 20 0.07 -10.97 -4.65
C ARG A 20 1.57 -10.78 -4.87
N ALA A 21 1.98 -10.36 -6.07
CA ALA A 21 3.38 -10.06 -6.34
C ALA A 21 3.84 -8.71 -5.73
N LYS A 22 2.93 -7.77 -5.48
CA LYS A 22 3.23 -6.37 -5.11
C LYS A 22 2.61 -5.91 -3.78
N VAL A 23 1.96 -6.80 -3.05
CA VAL A 23 1.18 -6.46 -1.85
C VAL A 23 2.08 -5.90 -0.74
N GLU A 24 3.32 -6.39 -0.63
CA GLU A 24 4.30 -5.81 0.31
C GLU A 24 4.72 -4.40 -0.10
N GLU A 25 5.04 -4.19 -1.38
CA GLU A 25 5.35 -2.85 -1.95
C GLU A 25 4.19 -1.87 -1.72
N LEU A 26 2.94 -2.34 -1.90
CA LEU A 26 1.74 -1.57 -1.65
C LEU A 26 1.61 -1.18 -0.16
N LEU A 27 1.74 -2.14 0.75
CA LEU A 27 1.61 -1.91 2.20
C LEU A 27 2.71 -1.00 2.76
N HIS A 28 3.89 -1.00 2.13
CA HIS A 28 5.02 -0.16 2.52
C HIS A 28 5.07 1.19 1.79
N ASN A 29 4.07 1.52 0.94
CA ASN A 29 4.00 2.74 0.14
C ASN A 29 5.19 2.92 -0.83
N GLU A 30 5.66 1.82 -1.40
CA GLU A 30 6.80 1.77 -2.34
C GLU A 30 6.36 1.81 -3.81
N LEU A 31 5.05 1.83 -4.07
CA LEU A 31 4.46 1.94 -5.40
C LEU A 31 4.23 3.39 -5.81
N CYS A 32 4.24 3.66 -7.12
CA CYS A 32 3.77 4.94 -7.62
C CYS A 32 2.25 5.10 -7.38
N ALA A 33 1.78 6.35 -7.32
CA ALA A 33 0.38 6.65 -7.00
C ALA A 33 -0.64 5.96 -7.94
N ALA A 34 -0.31 5.82 -9.23
CA ALA A 34 -1.18 5.19 -10.20
C ALA A 34 -1.31 3.67 -9.99
N GLU A 35 -0.20 3.00 -9.66
CA GLU A 35 -0.20 1.56 -9.33
C GLU A 35 -0.91 1.30 -8.00
N ALA A 36 -0.58 2.09 -6.98
CA ALA A 36 -1.22 1.98 -5.67
C ALA A 36 -2.74 2.16 -5.77
N LYS A 37 -3.21 3.13 -6.58
CA LYS A 37 -4.66 3.33 -6.80
C LYS A 37 -5.31 2.09 -7.41
N ARG A 38 -4.73 1.52 -8.48
CA ARG A 38 -5.31 0.34 -9.15
C ARG A 38 -5.43 -0.86 -8.21
N LEU A 39 -4.37 -1.15 -7.45
CA LEU A 39 -4.37 -2.28 -6.53
C LEU A 39 -5.31 -2.08 -5.34
N ASN A 40 -5.46 -0.84 -4.84
CA ASN A 40 -6.46 -0.52 -3.82
C ASN A 40 -7.90 -0.66 -4.35
N ASP A 41 -8.14 -0.20 -5.58
CA ASP A 41 -9.44 -0.38 -6.24
C ASP A 41 -9.76 -1.88 -6.39
N HIS A 42 -8.75 -2.73 -6.64
CA HIS A 42 -8.94 -4.19 -6.67
C HIS A 42 -9.25 -4.79 -5.30
N ILE A 43 -8.48 -4.46 -4.26
CA ILE A 43 -8.71 -4.93 -2.88
C ILE A 43 -10.15 -4.61 -2.42
N ALA A 44 -10.69 -3.45 -2.83
CA ALA A 44 -12.04 -3.05 -2.49
C ALA A 44 -13.14 -4.00 -3.03
N HIS A 45 -12.85 -4.76 -4.09
CA HIS A 45 -13.81 -5.62 -4.77
C HIS A 45 -13.45 -7.12 -4.76
N CYS A 46 -12.29 -7.49 -4.22
CA CYS A 46 -11.80 -8.86 -4.20
C CYS A 46 -11.54 -9.35 -2.77
N PRO A 47 -12.45 -10.17 -2.18
CA PRO A 47 -12.32 -10.66 -0.81
C PRO A 47 -11.02 -11.42 -0.54
N ASP A 48 -10.59 -12.30 -1.46
CA ASP A 48 -9.37 -13.08 -1.31
C ASP A 48 -8.14 -12.17 -1.19
N CYS A 49 -8.08 -11.14 -2.04
CA CYS A 49 -7.00 -10.17 -2.04
C CYS A 49 -7.01 -9.23 -0.83
N LYS A 50 -8.21 -8.94 -0.29
CA LYS A 50 -8.35 -8.23 0.98
C LYS A 50 -7.80 -9.08 2.13
N ASP A 51 -8.12 -10.37 2.18
CA ASP A 51 -7.64 -11.28 3.22
C ASP A 51 -6.11 -11.41 3.17
N GLU A 52 -5.52 -11.52 1.97
CA GLU A 52 -4.05 -11.52 1.79
C GLU A 52 -3.38 -10.25 2.32
N ALA A 53 -3.91 -9.08 1.95
CA ALA A 53 -3.40 -7.79 2.44
C ALA A 53 -3.54 -7.67 3.98
N ASP A 54 -4.65 -8.14 4.54
CA ASP A 54 -4.89 -8.13 5.98
C ASP A 54 -3.93 -9.06 6.73
N VAL A 55 -3.63 -10.25 6.21
CA VAL A 55 -2.66 -11.19 6.79
C VAL A 55 -1.27 -10.55 6.85
N LEU A 56 -0.80 -10.00 5.74
CA LEU A 56 0.51 -9.35 5.69
C LEU A 56 0.59 -8.12 6.59
N ASN A 57 -0.46 -7.29 6.63
CA ASN A 57 -0.51 -6.16 7.54
C ASN A 57 -0.44 -6.60 9.02
N ARG A 58 -1.16 -7.68 9.40
CA ARG A 58 -1.09 -8.25 10.76
C ARG A 58 0.31 -8.77 11.09
N LEU A 59 0.97 -9.42 10.13
CA LEU A 59 2.36 -9.86 10.29
C LEU A 59 3.30 -8.67 10.52
N THR A 60 3.22 -7.63 9.70
CA THR A 60 4.01 -6.41 9.84
C THR A 60 3.80 -5.75 11.21
N VAL A 61 2.55 -5.69 11.68
CA VAL A 61 2.24 -5.17 13.03
C VAL A 61 2.84 -6.05 14.12
N ALA A 62 2.77 -7.37 14.00
CA ALA A 62 3.34 -8.30 14.97
C ALA A 62 4.87 -8.15 15.06
N VAL A 63 5.56 -8.06 13.93
CA VAL A 63 7.01 -7.84 13.87
C VAL A 63 7.38 -6.49 14.50
N LYS A 64 6.68 -5.41 14.12
CA LYS A 64 6.92 -4.06 14.70
C LYS A 64 6.74 -4.04 16.21
N ARG A 65 5.77 -4.80 16.76
CA ARG A 65 5.55 -4.90 18.21
C ARG A 65 6.70 -5.65 18.91
N ALA A 66 7.26 -6.67 18.26
CA ALA A 66 8.39 -7.42 18.80
C ALA A 66 9.72 -6.63 18.72
N CYS A 67 9.90 -5.81 17.69
CA CYS A 67 11.03 -4.90 17.54
C CYS A 67 10.85 -3.64 18.40
N GLY A 68 11.07 -3.76 19.71
CA GLY A 68 10.83 -2.73 20.73
C GLY A 68 11.82 -1.56 20.78
N GLU A 69 12.32 -1.08 19.65
CA GLU A 69 13.24 0.07 19.63
C GLU A 69 12.45 1.38 19.82
N SER A 70 12.63 2.02 20.97
CA SER A 70 12.03 3.33 21.26
C SER A 70 12.90 4.44 20.69
N ALA A 71 12.30 5.37 19.95
CA ALA A 71 12.98 6.57 19.49
C ALA A 71 13.53 7.38 20.69
N PRO A 72 14.71 8.05 20.55
CA PRO A 72 15.23 8.93 21.57
C PRO A 72 14.22 10.01 21.96
N GLY A 73 14.05 10.26 23.26
CA GLY A 73 13.04 11.19 23.78
C GLY A 73 13.18 12.62 23.23
N GLU A 74 14.42 13.09 23.11
CA GLU A 74 14.74 14.42 22.55
C GLU A 74 14.23 14.59 21.11
N LEU A 75 14.36 13.54 20.28
CA LEU A 75 13.90 13.57 18.89
C LEU A 75 12.37 13.65 18.84
N ARG A 76 11.68 12.90 19.71
CA ARG A 76 10.21 12.95 19.81
C ARG A 76 9.75 14.36 20.18
N ASP A 77 10.36 14.95 21.21
CA ASP A 77 9.98 16.28 21.69
C ASP A 77 10.23 17.35 20.62
N LEU A 78 11.35 17.25 19.88
CA LEU A 78 11.65 18.11 18.73
C LEU A 78 10.57 18.02 17.64
N ILE A 79 10.19 16.81 17.23
CA ILE A 79 9.20 16.58 16.17
C ILE A 79 7.84 17.13 16.59
N VAL A 80 7.39 16.81 17.81
CA VAL A 80 6.08 17.23 18.32
C VAL A 80 5.99 18.75 18.40
N ASN A 81 7.06 19.43 18.83
CA ASN A 81 7.09 20.90 18.86
C ASN A 81 7.01 21.50 17.45
N LYS A 82 7.72 20.93 16.46
CA LYS A 82 7.63 21.38 15.06
C LYS A 82 6.21 21.25 14.50
N ILE A 83 5.54 20.12 14.75
CA ILE A 83 4.16 19.89 14.30
C ILE A 83 3.19 20.91 14.92
N ARG A 84 3.30 21.15 16.24
CA ARG A 84 2.46 22.15 16.94
C ARG A 84 2.63 23.55 16.37
N ASN A 85 3.87 23.97 16.12
CA ASN A 85 4.16 25.28 15.55
C ASN A 85 3.56 25.41 14.15
N PHE A 86 3.70 24.38 13.30
CA PHE A 86 3.15 24.39 11.94
C PHE A 86 1.62 24.49 11.89
N HIS A 87 0.90 23.97 12.88
CA HIS A 87 -0.56 24.07 12.96
C HIS A 87 -1.09 25.35 13.65
N SER A 88 -0.19 26.18 14.19
CA SER A 88 -0.54 27.42 14.89
C SER A 88 -0.42 28.67 14.00
N ASP A 89 0.06 28.50 12.77
CA ASP A 89 0.16 29.50 11.69
C ASP A 89 -0.98 29.30 10.66
#